data_AF-A0A447MWQ5-F1
#
_entry.id   AF-A0A447MWQ5-F1
#
_cell.length_a   1.000
_cell.length_b   1.000
_cell.length_c   1.000
_cell.angle_alpha   90.00
_cell.angle_beta   90.00
_cell.angle_gamma   90.00
#
_symmetry.space_group_name_H-M   'P 1'
#
loop_
_entity.id
_entity.type
_entity.pdbx_description
1 polymer ?
#
loop_
_entity_poly.entity_id
_entity_poly.type
_entity_poly.pdbx_seq_one_letter_code
_entity_poly.pdbx_strand_id
1 'polypeptide(L)'
;MVKQAIAPTLKEKGYKVVVREFSDYVQPNMALANGSIDANLFQHTLYFDKFTADKGLKLSKLIVVPTAGMGLLFTVNQQSGCA
;
A
#
# COMPACT_ATOMS: atom_id res chain seq x y z
N MET A 1 6.94 -0.30 7.95
CA MET A 1 7.64 0.65 7.05
C MET A 1 7.31 2.12 7.37
N VAL A 2 6.11 2.63 7.09
CA VAL A 2 5.80 4.08 7.24
C VAL A 2 6.00 4.58 8.67
N LYS A 3 5.36 3.96 9.66
CA LYS A 3 5.45 4.40 11.08
C LYS A 3 6.83 4.19 11.71
N GLN A 4 7.56 3.17 11.27
CA GLN A 4 8.81 2.72 11.90
C GLN A 4 10.08 3.34 11.29
N ALA A 5 10.06 3.70 10.00
CA ALA A 5 11.25 4.21 9.29
C ALA A 5 11.00 5.56 8.63
N ILE A 6 9.98 5.67 7.76
CA ILE A 6 9.76 6.89 6.96
C ILE A 6 9.37 8.08 7.84
N ALA A 7 8.39 7.91 8.73
CA ALA A 7 7.88 8.99 9.55
C ALA A 7 8.94 9.55 10.54
N PRO A 8 9.73 8.72 11.25
CA PRO A 8 10.85 9.22 12.06
C PRO A 8 11.87 10.02 11.25
N THR A 9 12.36 9.48 10.12
CA THR A 9 13.38 10.16 9.29
C THR A 9 12.88 11.50 8.73
N LEU A 10 11.60 11.60 8.36
CA LEU A 10 11.03 12.88 7.91
C LEU A 10 10.88 13.88 9.07
N LYS A 11 10.53 13.42 10.28
CA LYS A 11 10.47 14.29 11.46
C LYS A 11 11.84 14.85 11.84
N GLU A 12 12.90 14.05 11.76
CA GLU A 12 14.29 14.50 11.97
C GLU A 12 14.70 15.58 10.97
N LYS A 13 14.14 15.56 9.75
CA LYS A 13 14.32 16.59 8.72
C LYS A 13 13.41 17.81 8.88
N GLY A 14 12.65 17.90 9.97
CA GLY A 14 11.77 19.03 10.27
C GLY A 14 10.37 18.96 9.66
N TYR A 15 9.98 17.85 9.04
CA TYR A 15 8.62 17.69 8.50
C TYR A 15 7.62 17.27 9.58
N LYS A 16 6.42 17.85 9.54
CA LYS A 16 5.27 17.36 10.31
C LYS A 16 4.62 16.20 9.55
N VAL A 17 4.73 14.99 10.09
CA VAL A 17 4.14 13.78 9.49
C VAL A 17 2.90 13.34 10.24
N VAL A 18 1.78 13.22 9.53
CA VAL A 18 0.53 12.62 10.02
C VAL A 18 0.27 11.34 9.22
N VAL A 19 0.17 10.21 9.91
CA VAL A 19 -0.13 8.92 9.27
C VAL A 19 -1.63 8.65 9.40
N ARG A 20 -2.30 8.44 8.28
CA ARG A 20 -3.70 7.99 8.24
C ARG A 20 -3.77 6.57 7.71
N GLU A 21 -4.50 5.72 8.43
CA GLU A 21 -4.74 4.34 8.03
C GLU A 21 -6.14 4.22 7.44
N PHE A 22 -6.25 3.47 6.34
CA PHE A 22 -7.50 3.18 5.67
C PHE A 22 -7.75 1.67 5.75
N SER A 23 -9.00 1.28 5.90
CA SER A 23 -9.42 -0.12 6.00
C SER A 23 -9.75 -0.75 4.64
N ASP A 24 -9.73 0.04 3.56
CA ASP A 24 -10.10 -0.39 2.21
C ASP A 24 -9.16 0.20 1.14
N TYR A 25 -9.30 -0.31 -0.09
CA TYR A 25 -8.43 0.03 -1.22
C TYR A 25 -8.92 1.21 -2.06
N VAL A 26 -10.16 1.67 -1.88
CA VAL A 26 -10.76 2.75 -2.68
C VAL A 26 -10.41 4.11 -2.09
N GLN A 27 -10.57 4.26 -0.78
CA GLN A 27 -10.40 5.53 -0.07
C GLN A 27 -9.01 6.16 -0.24
N PRO A 28 -7.88 5.43 -0.22
CA PRO A 28 -6.57 6.06 -0.30
C PRO A 28 -6.32 6.85 -1.59
N ASN A 29 -6.81 6.38 -2.74
CA ASN A 29 -6.65 7.08 -4.02
C ASN A 29 -7.61 8.27 -4.13
N MET A 30 -8.83 8.15 -3.60
CA MET A 30 -9.77 9.26 -3.55
C MET A 30 -9.28 10.37 -2.61
N ALA A 31 -8.74 10.00 -1.45
CA ALA A 31 -8.14 10.93 -0.49
C ALA A 31 -6.89 11.64 -1.05
N LEU A 32 -6.10 10.95 -1.88
CA LEU A 32 -4.97 11.58 -2.58
C LEU A 32 -5.48 12.55 -3.66
N ALA A 33 -6.46 12.13 -4.48
CA ALA A 33 -7.00 12.96 -5.54
C ALA A 33 -7.73 14.22 -5.06
N ASN A 34 -8.35 14.18 -3.88
CA ASN A 34 -9.03 15.34 -3.30
C ASN A 34 -8.13 16.18 -2.37
N GLY A 35 -6.84 15.84 -2.23
CA GLY A 35 -5.88 16.58 -1.41
C GLY A 35 -6.02 16.37 0.10
N SER A 36 -6.77 15.37 0.56
CA SER A 36 -6.86 15.04 2.00
C SER A 36 -5.58 14.41 2.55
N ILE A 37 -4.76 13.83 1.69
CA ILE A 37 -3.41 13.30 1.99
C ILE A 37 -2.45 13.67 0.86
N ASP A 38 -1.17 13.85 1.18
CA ASP A 38 -0.14 14.22 0.19
C ASP A 38 0.48 13.02 -0.53
N ALA A 39 0.41 11.83 0.08
CA ALA A 39 0.93 10.58 -0.47
C ALA A 39 0.22 9.36 0.12
N ASN A 40 0.17 8.27 -0.64
CA ASN A 40 -0.23 6.95 -0.14
C ASN A 40 0.80 5.88 -0.51
N LEU A 41 0.85 4.79 0.28
CA LEU A 41 1.75 3.66 0.10
C LEU A 41 0.99 2.39 0.50
N PHE A 42 0.30 1.77 -0.46
CA PHE A 42 -0.53 0.57 -0.20
C PHE A 42 -0.74 -0.36 -1.41
N GLN A 43 -0.46 0.09 -2.63
CA GLN A 43 -0.90 -0.54 -3.88
C GLN A 43 0.25 -0.89 -4.82
N HIS A 44 -0.03 -1.77 -5.78
CA HIS A 44 0.86 -2.07 -6.91
C HIS A 44 0.45 -1.29 -8.18
N THR A 45 1.38 -1.19 -9.14
CA THR A 45 1.22 -0.38 -10.36
C THR A 45 -0.04 -0.72 -11.16
N LEU A 46 -0.35 -2.01 -11.36
CA LEU A 46 -1.53 -2.42 -12.12
C LEU A 46 -2.86 -1.94 -11.51
N TYR A 47 -2.97 -1.94 -10.17
CA TYR A 47 -4.16 -1.45 -9.49
C TYR A 47 -4.28 0.05 -9.64
N PHE A 48 -3.17 0.78 -9.46
CA PHE A 48 -3.13 2.23 -9.65
C PHE A 48 -3.53 2.65 -11.07
N ASP A 49 -2.93 2.04 -12.09
CA ASP A 49 -3.17 2.39 -13.49
C ASP A 49 -4.65 2.13 -13.85
N LYS A 50 -5.22 1.00 -13.41
CA LYS A 50 -6.65 0.70 -13.61
C LYS A 50 -7.56 1.66 -12.85
N PHE A 51 -7.30 1.89 -11.57
CA PHE A 51 -8.17 2.72 -10.72
C PHE A 51 -8.20 4.17 -11.20
N THR A 52 -7.05 4.73 -11.56
CA THR A 52 -6.95 6.11 -12.07
C THR A 52 -7.61 6.25 -13.43
N ALA A 53 -7.48 5.28 -14.33
CA ALA A 53 -8.20 5.25 -15.60
C ALA A 53 -9.72 5.15 -15.41
N ASP A 54 -10.19 4.19 -14.60
CA ASP A 54 -11.62 3.96 -14.36
C ASP A 54 -12.30 5.16 -13.68
N LYS A 55 -11.56 5.94 -12.88
CA LYS A 55 -12.07 7.10 -12.13
C LYS A 55 -11.69 8.45 -12.73
N GLY A 56 -10.95 8.49 -13.83
CA GLY A 56 -10.47 9.73 -14.46
C GLY A 56 -9.57 10.59 -13.57
N LEU A 57 -8.77 9.96 -12.69
CA LEU A 57 -7.92 10.67 -11.72
C LEU A 57 -6.57 11.03 -12.34
N LYS A 58 -6.12 12.26 -12.11
CA LYS A 58 -4.80 12.76 -12.53
C LYS A 58 -3.77 12.58 -11.41
N LEU A 59 -3.37 11.34 -11.18
CA LEU A 59 -2.37 10.99 -10.17
C LEU A 59 -1.11 10.44 -10.84
N SER A 60 0.03 10.55 -10.15
CA SER A 60 1.31 10.01 -10.63
C SER A 60 1.91 9.02 -9.63
N LYS A 61 2.47 7.93 -10.14
CA LYS A 61 3.32 7.00 -9.38
C LYS A 61 4.73 7.54 -9.24
N LEU A 62 5.36 7.34 -8.08
CA LEU A 62 6.69 7.88 -7.78
C LEU A 62 7.77 6.80 -7.82
N ILE A 63 7.69 5.81 -6.92
CA ILE A 63 8.66 4.72 -6.81
C ILE A 63 7.98 3.42 -6.43
N VAL A 64 8.67 2.30 -6.66
CA VAL A 64 8.30 0.99 -6.11
C VAL A 64 9.00 0.81 -4.77
N VAL A 65 8.30 0.21 -3.82
CA VAL A 65 8.84 -0.10 -2.48
C VAL A 65 8.88 -1.61 -2.28
N PRO A 66 9.75 -2.13 -1.38
CA PRO A 66 9.71 -3.53 -1.00
C PRO A 66 8.32 -3.93 -0.47
N THR A 67 7.73 -4.93 -1.10
CA THR A 67 6.41 -5.47 -0.75
C THR A 67 6.53 -6.97 -0.54
N ALA A 68 5.74 -7.52 0.38
CA ALA A 68 5.69 -8.96 0.59
C ALA A 68 5.25 -9.66 -0.71
N GLY A 69 6.00 -10.68 -1.11
CA GLY A 69 5.61 -11.53 -2.24
C GLY A 69 4.32 -12.27 -1.95
N MET A 70 3.58 -12.60 -3.01
CA MET A 70 2.43 -13.48 -2.91
C MET A 70 2.90 -14.93 -2.81
N GLY A 71 2.39 -15.67 -1.82
CA GLY A 71 2.64 -17.10 -1.68
C GLY A 71 1.43 -17.90 -2.14
N LEU A 72 1.69 -18.98 -2.87
CA LEU A 72 0.72 -20.07 -3.03
C LEU A 72 0.92 -21.04 -1.86
N LEU A 73 -0.10 -21.18 -1.01
CA LEU A 73 -0.03 -21.99 0.21
C LEU A 73 -1.15 -23.03 0.19
N PHE A 74 -0.86 -24.23 0.66
CA PHE A 74 -1.82 -25.33 0.81
C PHE A 74 -1.67 -25.96 2.19
N THR A 75 -2.78 -26.47 2.74
CA THR A 75 -2.75 -27.26 3.96
C THR A 75 -2.12 -28.63 3.67
N VAL A 76 -1.12 -29.02 4.45
CA VAL A 76 -0.60 -30.39 4.41
C VAL A 76 -1.47 -31.24 5.34
N ASN A 77 -2.33 -32.09 4.79
CA ASN A 77 -2.94 -33.16 5.57
C ASN A 77 -1.92 -34.29 5.74
N GLN A 78 -1.33 -34.41 6.93
CA GLN A 78 -0.67 -35.66 7.34
C GLN A 78 -1.75 -36.72 7.59
N GLN A 79 -2.19 -37.40 6.54
CA GLN A 79 -2.90 -38.67 6.66
C GLN A 79 -2.41 -39.64 5.60
N SER A 80 -1.37 -40.38 5.97
CA SER A 80 -1.38 -41.84 5.89
C SER A 80 -0.07 -42.33 6.49
N GLY A 81 -0.13 -42.74 7.76
CA GLY A 81 0.77 -43.79 8.22
C GLY A 81 0.53 -44.98 7.29
N CYS A 82 1.51 -45.30 6.46
CA CYS A 82 1.56 -46.60 5.82
C CYS A 82 1.80 -47.63 6.93
N ALA A 83 0.85 -48.55 7.02
CA ALA A 83 0.92 -49.78 7.82
C ALA A 83 2.15 -50.62 7.47
#